data_AF-A0A6V7LJZ6-F1
#
_entry.id   AF-A0A6V7LJZ6-F1
#
_cell.length_a   1.000
_cell.length_b   1.000
_cell.length_c   1.000
_cell.angle_alpha   90.00
_cell.angle_beta   90.00
_cell.angle_gamma   90.00
#
_symmetry.space_group_name_H-M   'P 1'
#
loop_
_entity.id
_entity.type
_entity.pdbx_description
1 polymer ?
#
loop_
_entity_poly.entity_id
_entity_poly.type
_entity_poly.pdbx_seq_one_letter_code
_entity_poly.pdbx_strand_id
1 'polypeptide(L)'
;VSFCSEECRSEAWIKYHKYECMIFDNFYEPTSKKQQRSHILLAYRTTVLSAINKVTNELDAEFLCYQDAKSEEAKKSLEIDIKSDFYDCLDYRTVYSLETHCAMADAKVNLSRSIKSVYLAKSLAFVLIELSESNRETIGQREVVLLAVAMMRHMQTVNCNAYETVENFRDCERRTWEPRNVGGAIYSTVSLVNHSCYPNTVRHSYPE
;
A
#
# COMPACT_ATOMS: atom_id res chain seq x y z
N VAL A 1 13.29 12.65 -2.49
CA VAL A 1 13.23 11.18 -2.67
C VAL A 1 14.54 10.74 -3.33
N SER A 2 15.15 9.65 -2.86
CA SER A 2 16.40 9.12 -3.42
C SER A 2 16.18 7.69 -3.89
N PHE A 3 16.85 7.29 -4.97
CA PHE A 3 16.79 5.95 -5.55
C PHE A 3 18.20 5.37 -5.61
N CYS A 4 18.35 4.05 -5.56
CA CYS A 4 19.66 3.40 -5.61
C CYS A 4 20.34 3.51 -6.98
N SER A 5 19.57 3.72 -8.05
CA SER A 5 20.08 3.92 -9.40
C SER A 5 19.13 4.76 -10.27
N GLU A 6 19.61 5.15 -11.45
CA GLU A 6 18.82 5.87 -12.45
C GLU A 6 17.68 5.01 -13.02
N GLU A 7 17.94 3.71 -13.17
CA GLU A 7 16.96 2.72 -13.60
C GLU A 7 15.83 2.63 -12.57
N CYS A 8 16.15 2.52 -11.28
CA CYS A 8 15.14 2.49 -10.22
C CYS A 8 14.36 3.81 -10.11
N ARG A 9 15.00 4.97 -10.37
CA ARG A 9 14.30 6.26 -10.46
C ARG A 9 13.28 6.26 -11.59
N SER A 10 13.69 5.83 -12.77
CA SER A 10 12.85 5.80 -13.98
C SER A 10 11.68 4.83 -13.80
N GLU A 11 11.95 3.64 -13.26
CA GLU A 11 10.92 2.65 -12.95
C GLU A 11 9.92 3.18 -11.91
N ALA A 12 10.41 3.79 -10.83
CA ALA A 12 9.56 4.38 -9.81
C ALA A 12 8.68 5.51 -10.37
N TRP A 13 9.25 6.38 -11.22
CA TRP A 13 8.50 7.45 -11.88
C TRP A 13 7.33 6.91 -12.69
N ILE A 14 7.57 5.88 -13.50
CA ILE A 14 6.54 5.24 -14.32
C ILE A 14 5.46 4.59 -13.45
N LYS A 15 5.86 3.87 -12.40
CA LYS A 15 4.95 3.02 -11.61
C LYS A 15 4.14 3.77 -10.56
N TYR A 16 4.74 4.68 -9.79
CA TYR A 16 4.07 5.27 -8.62
C TYR A 16 4.50 6.70 -8.28
N HIS A 17 5.77 7.06 -8.45
CA HIS A 17 6.31 8.31 -7.89
C HIS A 17 5.67 9.55 -8.52
N LYS A 18 5.33 9.53 -9.81
CA LYS A 18 4.61 10.63 -10.46
C LYS A 18 3.25 10.94 -9.82
N TYR A 19 2.59 9.94 -9.23
CA TYR A 19 1.31 10.09 -8.53
C TYR A 19 1.47 10.46 -7.04
N GLU A 20 2.69 10.35 -6.51
CA GLU A 20 3.03 10.69 -5.13
C GLU A 20 3.67 12.07 -5.02
N CYS A 21 4.41 12.50 -6.04
CA CYS A 21 5.32 13.64 -6.00
C CYS A 21 4.63 14.94 -5.57
N MET A 22 3.48 15.27 -6.18
CA MET A 22 2.74 16.52 -5.90
C MET A 22 2.15 16.59 -4.48
N ILE A 23 1.99 15.45 -3.81
CA ILE A 23 1.37 15.37 -2.49
C ILE A 23 2.33 14.77 -1.45
N PHE A 24 3.61 14.65 -1.79
CA PHE A 24 4.56 13.87 -1.01
C PHE A 24 4.74 14.43 0.41
N ASP A 25 4.66 15.75 0.53
CA ASP A 25 4.75 16.46 1.81
C ASP A 25 3.62 16.07 2.78
N ASN A 26 2.47 15.61 2.28
CA ASN A 26 1.38 15.15 3.14
C ASN A 26 1.72 13.86 3.91
N PHE A 27 2.73 13.11 3.46
CA PHE A 27 3.23 11.92 4.15
C PHE A 27 4.34 12.25 5.15
N TYR A 28 4.81 13.49 5.19
CA TYR A 28 5.87 13.95 6.07
C TYR A 28 5.30 14.95 7.09
N GLU A 29 5.53 14.73 8.38
CA GLU A 29 5.21 15.72 9.42
C GLU A 29 6.46 15.99 10.29
N PRO A 30 6.83 17.25 10.52
CA PRO A 30 8.09 17.57 11.20
C PRO A 30 8.09 17.21 12.69
N THR A 31 6.94 16.88 13.27
CA THR A 31 6.71 16.90 14.72
C THR A 31 6.11 15.61 15.25
N SER A 32 6.90 14.53 15.35
CA SER A 32 6.77 13.55 16.44
C SER A 32 7.80 12.43 16.27
N LYS A 33 8.56 12.18 17.34
CA LYS A 33 9.53 11.10 17.43
C LYS A 33 8.85 9.76 17.11
N LYS A 34 9.44 9.04 16.14
CA LYS A 34 9.31 7.59 15.84
C LYS A 34 8.16 7.14 14.90
N GLN A 35 8.59 6.75 13.70
CA GLN A 35 8.14 5.59 12.90
C GLN A 35 6.74 5.50 12.26
N GLN A 36 5.74 6.33 12.59
CA GLN A 36 4.37 6.04 12.14
C GLN A 36 3.99 6.35 10.67
N ARG A 37 4.89 6.88 9.81
CA ARG A 37 4.47 7.45 8.50
C ARG A 37 4.73 6.60 7.26
N SER A 38 5.57 5.56 7.36
CA SER A 38 5.77 4.62 6.25
C SER A 38 4.47 3.90 5.86
N HIS A 39 3.56 3.68 6.83
CA HIS A 39 2.36 2.88 6.60
C HIS A 39 1.32 3.58 5.72
N ILE A 40 1.14 4.90 5.89
CA ILE A 40 0.18 5.66 5.10
C ILE A 40 0.67 5.80 3.65
N LEU A 41 1.95 6.10 3.46
CA LEU A 41 2.56 6.14 2.14
C LEU A 41 2.51 4.76 1.46
N LEU A 42 2.79 3.68 2.21
CA LEU A 42 2.70 2.32 1.67
C LEU A 42 1.28 1.98 1.23
N ALA A 43 0.26 2.30 2.03
CA ALA A 43 -1.14 2.09 1.66
C ALA A 43 -1.56 2.93 0.44
N TYR A 44 -1.11 4.18 0.36
CA TYR A 44 -1.34 5.02 -0.80
C TYR A 44 -0.70 4.41 -2.05
N ARG A 45 0.57 4.01 -1.95
CA ARG A 45 1.33 3.37 -3.04
C ARG A 45 0.69 2.05 -3.49
N THR A 46 0.24 1.21 -2.57
CA THR A 46 -0.51 -0.01 -2.89
C THR A 46 -1.76 0.33 -3.70
N THR A 47 -2.49 1.38 -3.31
CA THR A 47 -3.67 1.83 -4.07
C THR A 47 -3.28 2.32 -5.45
N VAL A 48 -2.25 3.15 -5.58
CA VAL A 48 -1.75 3.67 -6.87
C VAL A 48 -1.34 2.54 -7.81
N LEU A 49 -0.58 1.56 -7.32
CA LEU A 49 -0.08 0.45 -8.13
C LEU A 49 -1.18 -0.47 -8.65
N SER A 50 -2.31 -0.55 -7.94
CA SER A 50 -3.42 -1.45 -8.26
C SER A 50 -4.57 -0.73 -8.98
N ALA A 51 -4.82 0.54 -8.67
CA ALA A 51 -5.96 1.29 -9.18
C ALA A 51 -5.69 1.97 -10.52
N ILE A 52 -4.43 2.06 -10.97
CA ILE A 52 -4.06 2.83 -12.16
C ILE A 52 -3.54 1.89 -13.24
N ASN A 53 -4.16 1.96 -14.41
CA ASN A 53 -3.65 1.29 -15.60
C ASN A 53 -2.43 2.05 -16.12
N LYS A 54 -1.28 1.38 -16.18
CA LYS A 54 0.01 1.99 -16.52
C LYS A 54 0.12 2.46 -17.98
N VAL A 55 -0.72 1.92 -18.86
CA VAL A 55 -0.73 2.28 -20.29
C VAL A 55 -1.57 3.53 -20.50
N THR A 56 -2.76 3.59 -19.92
CA THR A 56 -3.68 4.72 -20.14
C THR A 56 -3.51 5.84 -19.11
N ASN A 57 -2.89 5.59 -17.96
CA ASN A 57 -2.87 6.47 -16.78
C ASN A 57 -4.28 6.82 -16.25
N GLU A 58 -5.24 5.94 -16.50
CA GLU A 58 -6.63 6.06 -16.06
C GLU A 58 -6.91 5.04 -14.95
N LEU A 59 -8.04 5.21 -14.26
CA LEU A 59 -8.46 4.26 -13.23
C LEU A 59 -8.84 2.91 -13.86
N ASP A 60 -8.34 1.84 -13.25
CA ASP A 60 -8.62 0.48 -13.66
C ASP A 60 -10.03 0.07 -13.22
N ALA A 61 -10.90 -0.22 -14.19
CA ALA A 61 -12.31 -0.52 -13.94
C ALA A 61 -12.51 -1.85 -13.19
N GLU A 62 -11.65 -2.84 -13.44
CA GLU A 62 -11.69 -4.14 -12.75
C GLU A 62 -11.33 -3.95 -11.27
N PHE A 63 -10.26 -3.21 -10.99
CA PHE A 63 -9.88 -2.85 -9.63
C PHE A 63 -10.99 -2.11 -8.88
N LEU A 64 -11.63 -1.12 -9.51
CA LEU A 64 -12.72 -0.37 -8.88
C LEU A 64 -13.93 -1.28 -8.58
N CYS A 65 -14.18 -2.26 -9.43
CA CYS A 65 -15.25 -3.25 -9.22
C CYS A 65 -15.05 -4.03 -7.91
N TYR A 66 -13.80 -4.39 -7.56
CA TYR A 66 -13.46 -5.06 -6.30
C TYR A 66 -13.84 -4.28 -5.03
N GLN A 67 -13.97 -2.96 -5.15
CA GLN A 67 -14.28 -2.07 -4.02
C GLN A 67 -15.78 -1.78 -3.93
N ASP A 68 -16.55 -2.10 -4.98
CA ASP A 68 -18.00 -1.88 -4.98
C ASP A 68 -18.70 -3.03 -4.26
N ALA A 69 -19.13 -2.77 -3.02
CA ALA A 69 -19.83 -3.76 -2.19
C ALA A 69 -21.13 -4.30 -2.80
N LYS A 70 -21.69 -3.61 -3.81
CA LYS A 70 -22.90 -4.01 -4.53
C LYS A 70 -22.63 -4.96 -5.70
N SER A 71 -21.38 -5.11 -6.11
CA SER A 71 -20.99 -6.01 -7.19
C SER A 71 -20.82 -7.43 -6.64
N GLU A 72 -21.79 -8.30 -6.90
CA GLU A 72 -21.72 -9.72 -6.51
C GLU A 72 -20.73 -10.49 -7.40
N GLU A 73 -20.57 -10.06 -8.65
CA GLU A 73 -19.57 -10.55 -9.60
C GLU A 73 -18.15 -10.27 -9.09
N ALA A 74 -17.90 -9.08 -8.54
CA ALA A 74 -16.61 -8.72 -7.96
C ALA A 74 -16.22 -9.62 -6.78
N LYS A 75 -17.19 -9.94 -5.91
CA LYS A 75 -16.95 -10.82 -4.75
C LYS A 75 -16.52 -12.22 -5.18
N LYS A 76 -17.13 -12.76 -6.25
CA LYS A 76 -16.73 -14.06 -6.81
C LYS A 76 -15.35 -14.02 -7.46
N SER A 77 -15.00 -12.94 -8.17
CA SER A 77 -13.66 -12.79 -8.76
C SER A 77 -12.53 -12.59 -7.74
N LEU A 78 -12.87 -12.15 -6.53
CA LEU A 78 -11.97 -11.97 -5.39
C LEU A 78 -11.74 -13.25 -4.59
N GLU A 79 -12.52 -14.31 -4.83
CA GLU A 79 -12.22 -15.63 -4.28
C GLU A 79 -10.90 -16.10 -4.86
N ILE A 80 -9.83 -15.99 -4.07
CA ILE A 80 -8.60 -16.70 -4.37
C ILE A 80 -8.93 -18.17 -4.20
N ASP A 81 -8.93 -18.90 -5.30
CA ASP A 81 -9.00 -20.35 -5.22
C ASP A 81 -7.70 -20.85 -4.58
N ILE A 82 -7.67 -20.97 -3.26
CA ILE A 82 -6.53 -21.56 -2.53
C ILE A 82 -6.34 -23.04 -2.94
N LYS A 83 -7.33 -23.65 -3.62
CA LYS A 83 -7.23 -25.00 -4.22
C LYS A 83 -6.72 -24.98 -5.66
N SER A 84 -6.53 -23.82 -6.29
CA SER A 84 -5.67 -23.71 -7.46
C SER A 84 -4.27 -24.16 -7.05
N ASP A 85 -3.61 -24.96 -7.89
CA ASP A 85 -2.25 -25.44 -7.63
C ASP A 85 -1.21 -24.30 -7.54
N PHE A 86 -1.60 -23.05 -7.81
CA PHE A 86 -0.69 -21.90 -7.91
C PHE A 86 -1.15 -20.69 -7.08
N TYR A 87 -0.30 -20.28 -6.12
CA TYR A 87 -0.39 -19.00 -5.42
C TYR A 87 0.50 -17.97 -6.13
N ASP A 88 -0.10 -16.94 -6.74
CA ASP A 88 0.64 -15.83 -7.36
C ASP A 88 0.78 -14.66 -6.39
N CYS A 89 1.99 -14.45 -5.87
CA CYS A 89 2.26 -13.39 -4.91
C CYS A 89 2.18 -11.97 -5.50
N LEU A 90 2.17 -11.84 -6.82
CA LEU A 90 2.08 -10.56 -7.55
C LEU A 90 0.64 -10.18 -7.89
N ASP A 91 -0.31 -11.11 -7.76
CA ASP A 91 -1.73 -10.85 -7.95
C ASP A 91 -2.26 -9.96 -6.81
N TYR A 92 -2.87 -8.83 -7.17
CA TYR A 92 -3.47 -7.90 -6.22
C TYR A 92 -4.50 -8.57 -5.30
N ARG A 93 -5.22 -9.58 -5.78
CA ARG A 93 -6.21 -10.32 -4.99
C ARG A 93 -5.58 -10.90 -3.73
N THR A 94 -4.32 -11.34 -3.79
CA THR A 94 -3.60 -11.83 -2.60
C THR A 94 -3.48 -10.76 -1.53
N VAL A 95 -3.12 -9.52 -1.89
CA VAL A 95 -3.09 -8.37 -0.97
C VAL A 95 -4.49 -8.01 -0.49
N TYR A 96 -5.49 -8.04 -1.38
CA TYR A 96 -6.87 -7.76 -1.00
C TYR A 96 -7.39 -8.76 0.03
N SER A 97 -7.04 -10.05 -0.08
CA SER A 97 -7.51 -11.12 0.82
C SER A 97 -6.91 -11.08 2.23
N LEU A 98 -5.83 -10.32 2.43
CA LEU A 98 -5.16 -10.25 3.73
C LEU A 98 -6.09 -9.69 4.81
N GLU A 99 -5.93 -10.22 6.02
CA GLU A 99 -6.72 -9.83 7.18
C GLU A 99 -6.54 -8.33 7.49
N THR A 100 -7.63 -7.66 7.83
CA THR A 100 -7.64 -6.23 8.11
C THR A 100 -7.74 -5.95 9.61
N HIS A 101 -8.16 -6.95 10.40
CA HIS A 101 -8.59 -6.84 11.79
C HIS A 101 -9.54 -5.66 12.04
N CYS A 102 -10.27 -5.22 11.00
CA CYS A 102 -11.14 -4.04 11.05
C CYS A 102 -12.19 -4.16 12.16
N ALA A 103 -12.77 -5.35 12.33
CA ALA A 103 -13.80 -5.64 13.33
C ALA A 103 -13.26 -5.60 14.78
N MET A 104 -11.96 -5.81 14.99
CA MET A 104 -11.33 -5.78 16.31
C MET A 104 -10.69 -4.41 16.61
N ALA A 105 -10.56 -3.54 15.60
CA ALA A 105 -9.95 -2.24 15.76
C ALA A 105 -10.87 -1.26 16.51
N ASP A 106 -10.27 -0.43 17.35
CA ASP A 106 -10.97 0.64 18.05
C ASP A 106 -11.69 1.58 17.07
N ALA A 107 -12.93 1.95 17.39
CA ALA A 107 -13.77 2.81 16.55
C ALA A 107 -13.10 4.16 16.21
N LYS A 108 -12.34 4.75 17.15
CA LYS A 108 -11.57 5.98 16.94
C LYS A 108 -10.47 5.78 15.90
N VAL A 109 -9.81 4.63 15.90
CA VAL A 109 -8.78 4.28 14.92
C VAL A 109 -9.41 4.13 13.54
N ASN A 110 -10.54 3.43 13.44
CA ASN A 110 -11.27 3.27 12.17
C ASN A 110 -11.81 4.62 11.65
N LEU A 111 -12.32 5.49 12.52
CA LEU A 111 -12.74 6.83 12.13
C LEU A 111 -11.56 7.65 11.59
N SER A 112 -10.41 7.64 12.28
CA SER A 112 -9.20 8.32 11.81
C SER A 112 -8.74 7.81 10.44
N ARG A 113 -8.75 6.48 10.23
CA ARG A 113 -8.43 5.87 8.94
C ARG A 113 -9.43 6.27 7.85
N SER A 114 -10.72 6.34 8.17
CA SER A 114 -11.76 6.74 7.22
C SER A 114 -11.60 8.19 6.75
N ILE A 115 -11.27 9.10 7.67
CA ILE A 115 -10.99 10.50 7.32
C ILE A 115 -9.76 10.60 6.41
N LYS A 116 -8.68 9.89 6.79
CA LYS A 116 -7.45 9.83 5.99
C LYS A 116 -7.68 9.21 4.61
N SER A 117 -8.51 8.18 4.50
CA SER A 117 -8.76 7.51 3.22
C SER A 117 -9.52 8.42 2.26
N VAL A 118 -10.53 9.14 2.75
CA VAL A 118 -11.26 10.13 1.94
C VAL A 118 -10.35 11.27 1.50
N TYR A 119 -9.50 11.77 2.40
CA TYR A 119 -8.52 12.80 2.07
C TYR A 119 -7.56 12.33 0.97
N LEU A 120 -6.92 11.17 1.15
CA LEU A 120 -5.98 10.61 0.19
C LEU A 120 -6.63 10.25 -1.15
N ALA A 121 -7.87 9.76 -1.15
CA ALA A 121 -8.62 9.48 -2.37
C ALA A 121 -8.86 10.76 -3.19
N LYS A 122 -9.24 11.85 -2.51
CA LYS A 122 -9.36 13.17 -3.14
C LYS A 122 -8.02 13.69 -3.64
N SER A 123 -6.94 13.49 -2.89
CA SER A 123 -5.58 13.83 -3.33
C SER A 123 -5.17 13.07 -4.59
N LEU A 124 -5.42 11.76 -4.64
CA LEU A 124 -5.12 10.96 -5.83
C LEU A 124 -5.98 11.40 -7.04
N ALA A 125 -7.27 11.64 -6.84
CA ALA A 125 -8.15 12.15 -7.88
C ALA A 125 -7.67 13.49 -8.43
N PHE A 126 -7.28 14.43 -7.54
CA PHE A 126 -6.67 15.70 -7.95
C PHE A 126 -5.41 15.47 -8.79
N VAL A 127 -4.49 14.64 -8.31
CA VAL A 127 -3.24 14.32 -9.02
C VAL A 127 -3.51 13.70 -10.40
N LEU A 128 -4.48 12.79 -10.52
CA LEU A 128 -4.85 12.16 -11.79
C LEU A 128 -5.43 13.16 -12.80
N ILE A 129 -6.23 14.11 -12.33
CA ILE A 129 -6.80 15.18 -13.16
C ILE A 129 -5.71 16.16 -13.63
N GLU A 130 -4.75 16.50 -12.76
CA GLU A 130 -3.62 17.37 -13.11
C GLU A 130 -2.66 16.70 -14.11
N LEU A 131 -2.53 15.36 -14.06
CA LEU A 131 -1.67 14.61 -14.97
C LEU A 131 -2.33 14.33 -16.34
N SER A 132 -3.65 14.26 -16.41
CA SER A 132 -4.39 14.06 -17.67
C SER A 132 -5.77 14.71 -17.61
N GLU A 133 -6.06 15.60 -18.56
CA GLU A 133 -7.37 16.25 -18.66
C GLU A 133 -8.51 15.25 -18.89
N SER A 134 -8.24 14.10 -19.54
CA SER A 134 -9.24 13.04 -19.76
C SER A 134 -9.82 12.50 -18.44
N ASN A 135 -9.03 12.52 -17.36
CA ASN A 135 -9.46 12.05 -16.05
C ASN A 135 -10.51 12.96 -15.40
N ARG A 136 -10.68 14.20 -15.88
CA ARG A 136 -11.69 15.14 -15.36
C ARG A 136 -13.13 14.68 -15.63
N GLU A 137 -13.35 14.00 -16.75
CA GLU A 137 -14.66 13.51 -17.15
C GLU A 137 -14.97 12.14 -16.54
N THR A 138 -13.95 11.33 -16.28
CA THR A 138 -14.09 9.95 -15.79
C THR A 138 -14.09 9.84 -14.27
N ILE A 139 -13.36 10.71 -13.56
CA ILE A 139 -13.24 10.66 -12.10
C ILE A 139 -14.38 11.47 -11.46
N GLY A 140 -15.48 10.80 -11.16
CA GLY A 140 -16.61 11.34 -10.44
C GLY A 140 -16.60 11.04 -8.95
N GLN A 141 -17.72 11.37 -8.28
CA GLN A 141 -17.90 11.09 -6.86
C GLN A 141 -17.86 9.58 -6.56
N ARG A 142 -18.36 8.75 -7.46
CA ARG A 142 -18.37 7.28 -7.32
C ARG A 142 -16.93 6.76 -7.24
N GLU A 143 -16.08 7.16 -8.17
CA GLU A 143 -14.69 6.72 -8.29
C GLU A 143 -13.89 7.15 -7.05
N VAL A 144 -14.08 8.38 -6.59
CA VAL A 144 -13.46 8.89 -5.35
C VAL A 144 -13.89 8.06 -4.13
N VAL A 145 -15.16 7.65 -4.04
CA VAL A 145 -15.64 6.80 -2.94
C VAL A 145 -14.99 5.42 -3.00
N LEU A 146 -14.92 4.80 -4.18
CA LEU A 146 -14.29 3.48 -4.36
C LEU A 146 -12.78 3.52 -4.05
N LEU A 147 -12.10 4.60 -4.46
CA LEU A 147 -10.72 4.85 -4.06
C LEU A 147 -10.60 4.96 -2.54
N ALA A 148 -11.48 5.73 -1.87
CA ALA A 148 -11.47 5.86 -0.42
C ALA A 148 -11.69 4.52 0.30
N VAL A 149 -12.54 3.64 -0.25
CA VAL A 149 -12.72 2.26 0.25
C VAL A 149 -11.41 1.46 0.11
N ALA A 150 -10.77 1.50 -1.06
CA ALA A 150 -9.49 0.85 -1.29
C ALA A 150 -8.40 1.37 -0.34
N MET A 151 -8.22 2.69 -0.23
CA MET A 151 -7.24 3.30 0.69
C MET A 151 -7.50 2.88 2.14
N MET A 152 -8.75 2.83 2.57
CA MET A 152 -9.11 2.39 3.91
C MET A 152 -8.71 0.93 4.13
N ARG A 153 -9.05 0.04 3.19
CA ARG A 153 -8.66 -1.37 3.23
C ARG A 153 -7.15 -1.52 3.29
N HIS A 154 -6.40 -0.88 2.39
CA HIS A 154 -4.95 -0.94 2.37
C HIS A 154 -4.31 -0.43 3.65
N MET A 155 -4.82 0.67 4.24
CA MET A 155 -4.31 1.14 5.54
C MET A 155 -4.57 0.13 6.66
N GLN A 156 -5.69 -0.60 6.64
CA GLN A 156 -5.96 -1.65 7.61
C GLN A 156 -5.04 -2.86 7.38
N THR A 157 -4.93 -3.34 6.14
CA THR A 157 -4.04 -4.44 5.74
C THR A 157 -2.58 -4.15 6.12
N VAL A 158 -2.07 -2.96 5.81
CA VAL A 158 -0.69 -2.56 6.12
C VAL A 158 -0.41 -2.62 7.62
N ASN A 159 -1.37 -2.25 8.47
CA ASN A 159 -1.12 -2.25 9.91
C ASN A 159 -0.96 -3.65 10.53
N CYS A 160 -1.41 -4.70 9.84
CA CYS A 160 -1.39 -6.07 10.36
C CYS A 160 -0.51 -7.01 9.54
N ASN A 161 -0.19 -6.65 8.30
CA ASN A 161 0.52 -7.53 7.35
C ASN A 161 1.75 -6.87 6.71
N ALA A 162 1.95 -5.56 6.85
CA ALA A 162 3.18 -4.95 6.38
C ALA A 162 4.32 -5.25 7.34
N TYR A 163 5.49 -5.42 6.75
CA TYR A 163 6.70 -5.70 7.49
C TYR A 163 7.71 -4.60 7.29
N GLU A 164 8.40 -4.26 8.38
CA GLU A 164 9.54 -3.37 8.32
C GLU A 164 10.73 -4.07 7.66
N THR A 165 11.41 -3.33 6.79
CA THR A 165 12.71 -3.69 6.25
C THR A 165 13.76 -3.07 7.15
N VAL A 166 14.62 -3.90 7.72
CA VAL A 166 15.64 -3.49 8.68
C VAL A 166 17.01 -3.86 8.14
N GLU A 167 17.91 -2.90 8.14
CA GLU A 167 19.31 -3.08 7.77
C GLU A 167 20.22 -2.76 8.96
N ASN A 168 21.35 -3.48 9.05
CA ASN A 168 22.33 -3.27 10.10
C ASN A 168 23.38 -2.27 9.62
N PHE A 169 23.48 -1.13 10.31
CA PHE A 169 24.50 -0.13 10.04
C PHE A 169 25.62 -0.26 11.07
N ARG A 170 26.87 -0.21 10.62
CA ARG A 170 28.02 -0.23 11.51
C ARG A 170 28.20 1.14 12.15
N ASP A 171 28.11 1.19 13.47
CA ASP A 171 28.55 2.33 14.26
C ASP A 171 30.08 2.22 14.43
N CYS A 172 30.81 3.13 13.78
CA CYS A 172 32.27 3.16 13.82
C CYS A 172 32.84 3.55 15.19
N GLU A 173 32.12 4.36 15.97
CA GLU A 173 32.56 4.80 17.30
C GLU A 173 32.36 3.69 18.33
N ARG A 174 31.18 3.07 18.34
CA ARG A 174 30.83 2.00 19.28
C ARG A 174 31.31 0.62 18.86
N ARG A 175 31.76 0.48 17.60
CA ARG A 175 32.14 -0.81 16.97
C ARG A 175 31.03 -1.86 17.03
N THR A 176 29.77 -1.42 17.00
CA THR A 176 28.57 -2.25 17.04
C THR A 176 27.78 -2.16 15.75
N TRP A 177 26.96 -3.17 15.46
CA TRP A 177 25.97 -3.11 14.39
C TRP A 177 24.63 -2.70 14.98
N GLU A 178 24.05 -1.62 14.48
CA GLU A 178 22.76 -1.11 14.92
C GLU A 178 21.69 -1.36 13.84
N PRO A 179 20.60 -2.08 14.16
CA PRO A 179 19.49 -2.25 13.23
C PRO A 179 18.76 -0.92 13.04
N ARG A 180 18.53 -0.54 11.79
CA ARG A 180 17.73 0.64 11.43
C ARG A 180 16.64 0.24 10.45
N ASN A 181 15.42 0.69 10.72
CA ASN A 181 14.32 0.56 9.76
C ASN A 181 14.60 1.46 8.55
N VAL A 182 14.70 0.86 7.38
CA VAL A 182 14.95 1.53 6.09
C VAL A 182 13.70 1.59 5.21
N GLY A 183 12.61 0.90 5.58
CA GLY A 183 11.38 0.90 4.80
C GLY A 183 10.35 -0.10 5.31
N GLY A 184 9.30 -0.28 4.52
CA GLY A 184 8.31 -1.32 4.76
C GLY A 184 7.67 -1.80 3.48
N ALA A 185 7.23 -3.06 3.48
CA ALA A 185 6.61 -3.69 2.33
C ALA A 185 5.52 -4.68 2.76
N ILE A 186 4.58 -4.92 1.85
CA ILE A 186 3.62 -6.01 1.98
C ILE A 186 4.20 -7.20 1.22
N TYR A 187 4.50 -8.27 1.94
CA TYR A 187 4.95 -9.53 1.37
C TYR A 187 3.78 -10.51 1.46
N SER A 188 2.98 -10.63 0.41
CA SER A 188 1.72 -11.40 0.43
C SER A 188 1.96 -12.85 0.89
N THR A 189 2.99 -13.52 0.38
CA THR A 189 3.38 -14.88 0.80
C THR A 189 3.78 -14.95 2.28
N VAL A 190 4.58 -13.99 2.77
CA VAL A 190 5.06 -14.00 4.16
C VAL A 190 3.91 -13.70 5.13
N SER A 191 2.93 -12.92 4.69
CA SER A 191 1.73 -12.56 5.48
C SER A 191 0.83 -13.77 5.76
N LEU A 192 1.04 -14.91 5.08
CA LEU A 192 0.35 -16.18 5.38
C LEU A 192 0.90 -16.87 6.64
N VAL A 193 2.05 -16.45 7.14
CA VAL A 193 2.69 -17.06 8.31
C VAL A 193 2.13 -16.44 9.59
N ASN A 194 1.48 -17.25 10.41
CA ASN A 194 0.96 -16.82 11.71
C ASN A 194 2.07 -16.59 12.74
N HIS A 195 1.76 -15.74 13.73
CA HIS A 195 2.63 -15.49 14.87
C HIS A 195 2.66 -16.69 15.84
N SER A 196 3.85 -16.98 16.37
CA SER A 196 4.06 -17.82 17.55
C SER A 196 5.05 -17.13 18.47
N CYS A 197 4.81 -17.15 19.78
CA CYS A 197 5.76 -16.61 20.77
C CYS A 197 7.05 -17.47 20.87
N TYR A 198 6.99 -18.72 20.38
CA TYR A 198 8.14 -19.60 20.21
C TYR A 198 8.16 -20.10 18.76
N PRO A 199 8.65 -19.27 17.82
CA PRO A 199 8.58 -19.58 16.40
C PRO A 199 9.60 -20.66 16.02
N ASN A 200 9.26 -21.47 15.02
CA ASN A 200 10.16 -22.47 14.43
C ASN A 200 10.80 -21.98 13.11
N THR A 201 10.49 -20.76 12.68
CA THR A 201 11.04 -20.11 11.49
C THR A 201 11.44 -18.68 11.81
N VAL A 202 12.42 -18.15 11.09
CA VAL A 202 12.87 -16.76 11.20
C VAL A 202 13.04 -16.17 9.80
N ARG A 203 12.69 -14.90 9.64
CA ARG A 203 12.95 -14.14 8.42
C ARG A 203 14.27 -13.40 8.55
N HIS A 204 15.14 -13.53 7.56
CA HIS A 204 16.38 -12.77 7.47
C HIS A 204 16.55 -12.25 6.04
N SER A 205 17.02 -11.01 5.90
CA SER A 205 17.43 -10.44 4.62
C SER A 205 18.95 -10.49 4.55
N TYR A 206 19.51 -11.01 3.45
CA TYR A 206 20.95 -10.99 3.21
C TYR A 206 21.25 -9.93 2.15
N PRO A 207 22.27 -9.08 2.34
CA PRO A 207 22.78 -8.26 1.25
C PRO A 207 23.38 -9.20 0.19
N GLU A 208 23.01 -8.98 -1.08
CA GLU A 208 23.67 -9.61 -2.24
C GLU A 208 25.05 -8.97 -2.49
#